data_AF-A0A920NV45-F1
#
_entry.id   AF-A0A920NV45-F1
#
_cell.length_a   1.000
_cell.length_b   1.000
_cell.length_c   1.000
_cell.angle_alpha   90.00
_cell.angle_beta   90.00
_cell.angle_gamma   90.00
#
_symmetry.space_group_name_H-M   'P 1'
#
loop_
_entity.id
_entity.type
_entity.pdbx_description
1 polymer ?
#
loop_
_entity_poly.entity_id
_entity_poly.type
_entity_poly.pdbx_seq_one_letter_code
_entity_poly.pdbx_strand_id
1 'polypeptide(L)' 'MIGLVPAEKLVDYVGKEIGTSEWFEVDQERINQFADTTLDHQFIHVDPEKATPLFGSTIAHGFLSLSCFPT' A
#
# COMPACT_ATOMS: atom_id res chain seq x y z
N MET A 1 -0.24 10.75 -15.68
CA MET A 1 1.05 10.06 -15.46
C MET A 1 2.04 10.61 -16.47
N ILE A 2 3.24 11.00 -16.04
CA ILE A 2 4.30 11.34 -16.98
C ILE A 2 4.68 10.08 -17.77
N GLY A 3 4.83 10.19 -19.09
CA GLY A 3 5.26 9.08 -19.92
C GLY A 3 6.72 8.68 -19.63
N LEU A 4 7.31 7.88 -20.50
CA LEU A 4 8.74 7.54 -20.41
C LEU A 4 9.59 8.82 -20.51
N VAL A 5 10.43 9.04 -19.49
CA VAL A 5 11.36 10.17 -19.42
C VAL A 5 12.80 9.65 -19.43
N PRO A 6 13.68 10.15 -20.31
CA PRO A 6 15.12 9.83 -20.26
C PRO A 6 15.72 10.19 -18.90
N ALA A 7 16.62 9.37 -18.37
CA ALA A 7 17.16 9.54 -17.01
C ALA A 7 17.78 10.92 -16.78
N GLU A 8 18.49 11.44 -17.79
CA GLU A 8 19.12 12.77 -17.79
C GLU A 8 18.12 13.93 -17.72
N LYS A 9 16.83 13.69 -17.96
CA LYS A 9 15.75 14.69 -17.89
C LYS A 9 14.95 14.64 -16.58
N LEU A 10 15.19 13.66 -15.70
CA LEU A 10 14.43 13.54 -14.44
C LEU A 10 14.60 14.75 -13.52
N VAL A 11 15.76 15.41 -13.54
CA VAL A 11 16.03 16.60 -12.75
C VAL A 11 15.07 17.76 -13.07
N ASP A 12 14.57 17.82 -14.31
CA ASP A 12 13.62 18.85 -14.74
C ASP A 12 12.23 18.68 -14.09
N TYR A 13 11.99 17.57 -13.38
CA TYR A 13 10.72 17.24 -12.73
C TYR A 13 10.74 17.41 -11.20
N VAL A 14 11.85 17.86 -10.62
CA VAL A 14 11.91 18.14 -9.17
C VAL A 14 10.87 19.19 -8.79
N GLY A 15 10.02 18.86 -7.81
CA GLY A 15 8.94 19.72 -7.34
C GLY A 15 7.70 19.78 -8.24
N LYS A 16 7.65 18.99 -9.32
CA LYS A 16 6.47 18.90 -10.20
C LYS A 16 5.59 17.70 -9.82
N GLU A 17 4.28 17.87 -9.96
CA GLU A 17 3.34 16.75 -9.88
C GLU A 17 3.49 15.83 -11.11
N ILE A 18 3.61 14.53 -10.88
CA ILE A 18 3.84 13.51 -11.93
C ILE A 18 2.58 12.69 -12.28
N GLY A 19 1.47 12.98 -11.57
CA GLY A 19 0.18 12.33 -11.70
C GLY A 19 -0.18 11.44 -10.52
N THR A 20 -1.38 10.87 -10.56
CA THR A 20 -1.92 9.95 -9.56
C THR A 20 -2.16 8.58 -10.20
N SER A 21 -2.13 7.52 -9.40
CA SER A 21 -2.61 6.20 -9.82
C SER A 21 -4.15 6.18 -9.83
N GLU A 22 -4.70 5.16 -10.47
CA GLU A 22 -6.10 4.79 -10.24
C GLU A 22 -6.27 4.24 -8.81
N TRP A 23 -7.49 4.35 -8.30
CA TRP A 23 -7.87 3.68 -7.07
C TRP A 23 -7.93 2.17 -7.27
N PHE A 24 -7.56 1.42 -6.25
CA PHE A 24 -7.76 -0.02 -6.21
C PHE A 24 -8.13 -0.45 -4.79
N GLU A 25 -8.81 -1.58 -4.68
CA GLU A 25 -9.26 -2.13 -3.41
C GLU A 25 -8.12 -2.90 -2.72
N VAL A 26 -7.97 -2.67 -1.41
CA VAL A 26 -7.13 -3.48 -0.53
C VAL A 26 -8.06 -4.34 0.31
N ASP A 27 -8.33 -5.55 -0.17
CA ASP A 27 -9.18 -6.51 0.51
C ASP A 27 -8.42 -7.32 1.57
N GLN A 28 -9.16 -8.12 2.34
CA GLN A 28 -8.59 -8.96 3.40
C GLN A 28 -7.68 -10.06 2.84
N GLU A 29 -7.92 -10.56 1.63
CA GLU A 29 -7.08 -11.60 1.03
C GLU A 29 -5.67 -11.07 0.78
N ARG A 30 -5.55 -9.87 0.20
CA ARG A 30 -4.26 -9.20 0.01
C ARG A 30 -3.56 -8.92 1.34
N ILE A 31 -4.30 -8.49 2.36
CA ILE A 31 -3.74 -8.27 3.70
C ILE A 31 -3.19 -9.59 4.24
N ASN A 32 -3.95 -10.69 4.18
CA ASN A 32 -3.51 -12.00 4.67
C ASN A 32 -2.28 -12.53 3.90
N GLN A 33 -2.26 -12.42 2.57
CA GLN A 33 -1.12 -12.85 1.75
C GLN A 33 0.16 -12.07 2.11
N PHE A 34 0.03 -10.78 2.44
CA PHE A 34 1.15 -10.00 2.91
C PHE A 34 1.64 -10.50 4.28
N ALA A 35 0.73 -10.80 5.21
CA ALA A 35 1.08 -11.39 6.52
C ALA A 35 1.86 -12.69 6.35
N ASP A 36 1.42 -13.57 5.45
CA ASP A 36 2.09 -14.84 5.16
C ASP A 36 3.49 -14.63 4.56
N THR A 37 3.64 -13.62 3.72
CA THR A 37 4.92 -13.31 3.06
C THR A 37 5.94 -12.70 4.02
N THR A 38 5.49 -11.81 4.91
CA THR A 38 6.37 -11.07 5.82
C THR A 38 6.45 -11.66 7.22
N LEU A 39 5.69 -12.72 7.50
CA LEU A 39 5.53 -13.33 8.82
C LEU A 39 4.97 -12.36 9.88
N ASP A 40 4.22 -11.35 9.42
CA ASP A 40 3.54 -10.39 10.31
C ASP A 40 2.08 -10.77 10.45
N HIS A 41 1.81 -11.70 11.37
CA HIS A 41 0.46 -12.14 11.70
C HIS A 41 -0.10 -11.40 12.92
N GLN A 42 0.29 -10.14 13.14
CA GLN A 42 -0.26 -9.35 14.24
C GLN A 42 -1.79 -9.26 14.10
N PHE A 43 -2.50 -9.49 15.20
CA PHE A 43 -3.97 -9.70 15.19
C PHE A 43 -4.75 -8.54 14.55
N ILE A 44 -4.22 -7.32 14.60
CA ILE A 44 -4.87 -6.14 14.02
C ILE A 44 -5.04 -6.24 12.49
N HIS A 45 -4.27 -7.12 11.84
CA HIS A 45 -4.31 -7.34 10.39
C HIS A 45 -5.13 -8.57 9.99
N VAL A 46 -5.10 -9.64 10.81
CA VAL A 46 -5.57 -10.97 10.40
C VAL A 46 -6.72 -11.54 11.25
N ASP A 47 -7.05 -10.91 12.38
CA ASP A 47 -8.08 -11.39 13.32
C ASP A 47 -9.19 -10.34 13.47
N PRO A 48 -10.28 -10.45 12.70
CA PRO A 48 -11.39 -9.51 12.75
C PRO A 48 -12.06 -9.41 14.12
N GLU A 49 -12.16 -10.51 14.87
CA GLU A 49 -12.81 -10.51 16.18
C GLU A 49 -12.02 -9.68 17.19
N LYS A 50 -10.68 -9.76 17.16
CA LYS A 50 -9.81 -8.95 18.03
C LYS A 50 -9.59 -7.52 17.54
N ALA A 51 -9.58 -7.30 16.22
CA ALA A 51 -9.33 -5.99 15.63
C ALA A 51 -10.56 -5.07 15.70
N THR A 52 -11.76 -5.62 15.48
CA THR A 52 -13.01 -4.84 15.39
C THR A 52 -13.28 -3.98 16.63
N PRO A 53 -13.10 -4.45 17.87
CA PRO A 53 -13.31 -3.61 19.06
C PRO A 53 -12.37 -2.40 19.17
N LEU A 54 -11.22 -2.41 18.47
CA LEU A 54 -10.21 -1.35 18.54
C LEU A 54 -10.24 -0.42 17.32
N PHE A 55 -10.46 -0.99 16.14
CA PHE A 55 -10.34 -0.28 14.85
C PHE A 55 -11.61 -0.33 13.99
N GLY A 56 -12.66 -1.01 14.44
CA GLY A 56 -13.91 -1.22 13.67
C GLY A 56 -13.84 -2.32 12.61
N SER A 57 -12.63 -2.71 12.19
CA SER A 57 -12.32 -3.84 11.33
C SER A 57 -10.83 -4.18 11.45
N THR A 58 -10.35 -5.17 10.73
CA THR A 58 -8.91 -5.33 10.47
C THR A 58 -8.35 -4.12 9.70
N ILE A 59 -7.07 -3.84 9.87
CA ILE A 59 -6.37 -2.79 9.13
C ILE A 59 -5.24 -3.38 8.31
N ALA A 60 -4.90 -2.76 7.17
CA ALA A 60 -3.78 -3.20 6.35
C ALA A 60 -2.43 -3.02 7.07
N HIS A 61 -1.42 -3.80 6.68
CA HIS A 61 -0.04 -3.58 7.11
C HIS A 61 0.46 -2.21 6.62
N GLY A 62 1.14 -1.45 7.48
CA GLY A 62 1.77 -0.18 7.04
C GLY A 62 2.78 -0.40 5.90
N PHE A 63 3.51 -1.52 5.93
CA PHE A 63 4.43 -1.91 4.86
C PHE A 63 3.72 -2.39 3.58
N LEU A 64 2.49 -2.89 3.66
CA LEU A 64 1.68 -3.15 2.47
C LEU A 64 1.32 -1.82 1.78
N SER A 65 0.85 -0.82 2.53
CA SER A 65 0.58 0.52 1.98
C SER A 65 1.83 1.15 1.36
N LEU A 66 3.01 1.02 1.99
CA LEU A 66 4.28 1.48 1.43
C LEU A 66 4.70 0.72 0.16
N SER A 67 4.31 -0.54 0.02
CA SER A 67 4.59 -1.33 -1.18
C SER A 67 3.71 -0.96 -2.36
N CYS A 68 2.62 -0.22 -2.12
CA CYS A 68 1.65 0.20 -3.13
C CYS A 68 1.90 1.62 -3.67
N PHE A 69 3.10 2.19 -3.46
CA PHE A 69 3.45 3.46 -4.08
C PHE A 69 3.34 3.35 -5.62
N PRO A 70 2.84 4.38 -6.30
CA PRO A 70 2.69 4.36 -7.75
C PRO A 70 4.03 4.05 -8.43
N THR A 71 4.04 3.02 -9.28
CA THR A 71 5.15 2.71 -10.20
C THR A 71 4.99 3.44 -11.52
#